data_AF-A0A177EPI2-F1
#
_entry.id   AF-A0A177EPI2-F1
#
_cell.length_a   1.000
_cell.length_b   1.000
_cell.length_c   1.000
_cell.angle_alpha   90.00
_cell.angle_beta   90.00
_cell.angle_gamma   90.00
#
_symmetry.space_group_name_H-M   'P 1'
#
loop_
_entity.id
_entity.type
_entity.pdbx_description
1 polymer ?
#
loop_
_entity_poly.entity_id
_entity_poly.type
_entity_poly.pdbx_seq_one_letter_code
_entity_poly.pdbx_strand_id
1 'polypeptide(L)'
;MFNEKKLRKQLTLKIEEINNESRILRAPLKTFAPIILSVCTRGEVFKEESALLNNLEYNAFMVFLMQRLDNVDTIDVDLYIEAVKSAIRDTEITITGIENAAKKIKIPKQRDAYYKLMNSNHLFIANISIVRSYVWTDIIHALCPYYATKKLNKISSSKALDGLLELTEDGECSRLQRVLDIITNNTGKFTRCNELGEKESNLDTLGLTEEDIESLHLFASVNYKHLSMIIKKIYNSINIESTKDGDFDKRIVLKSLFFFLENSSNFAPIDVNYCESEFKYALYNNLQSCDNWDVVDFLFTIQEMLSLKRINGFSSIKFKTNVGDNYVKTIKPNLDPFFIENNNQVRRFQRPVAKLPKINSAVEYLNTSTPSQELKSPQNQEDSSSQSTPCQPTIARSSNQLVIGVVTIIALVFISIIIHCYRALEVTILNLFEY
;
A
#
# COMPACT_ATOMS: atom_id res chain seq x y z
N MET A 1 16.78 -10.53 -20.28
CA MET A 1 15.77 -10.22 -21.31
C MET A 1 14.67 -11.26 -21.21
N PHE A 2 13.41 -10.84 -21.10
CA PHE A 2 12.23 -11.70 -20.98
C PHE A 2 12.18 -12.80 -22.06
N ASN A 3 12.07 -14.07 -21.64
CA ASN A 3 12.03 -15.22 -22.53
C ASN A 3 10.58 -15.59 -22.91
N GLU A 4 10.00 -14.81 -23.82
CA GLU A 4 8.61 -15.00 -24.28
C GLU A 4 8.37 -16.40 -24.83
N LYS A 5 9.32 -16.96 -25.61
CA LYS A 5 9.18 -18.28 -26.22
C LYS A 5 9.05 -19.39 -25.17
N LYS A 6 9.88 -19.35 -24.12
CA LYS A 6 9.80 -20.30 -23.00
C LYS A 6 8.47 -20.16 -22.26
N LEU A 7 8.05 -18.92 -21.96
CA LEU A 7 6.80 -18.69 -21.25
C LEU A 7 5.59 -19.17 -22.06
N ARG A 8 5.53 -18.82 -23.35
CA ARG A 8 4.47 -19.26 -24.27
C ARG A 8 4.34 -20.78 -24.29
N LYS A 9 5.46 -21.50 -24.41
CA LYS A 9 5.49 -22.97 -24.36
C LYS A 9 4.89 -23.51 -23.06
N GLN A 10 5.31 -23.01 -21.90
CA GLN A 10 4.81 -23.49 -20.60
C GLN A 10 3.33 -23.17 -20.37
N LEU A 11 2.87 -21.97 -20.78
CA LEU A 11 1.46 -21.59 -20.70
C LEU A 11 0.60 -22.47 -21.61
N THR A 12 1.01 -22.71 -22.86
CA THR A 12 0.28 -23.58 -23.80
C THR A 12 0.10 -24.99 -23.21
N LEU A 13 1.18 -25.60 -22.71
CA LEU A 13 1.12 -26.93 -22.09
C LEU A 13 0.13 -26.96 -20.92
N LYS A 14 0.18 -25.95 -20.04
CA LYS A 14 -0.73 -25.91 -18.89
C LYS A 14 -2.19 -25.68 -19.27
N ILE A 15 -2.43 -24.89 -20.32
CA ILE A 15 -3.78 -24.64 -20.84
C ILE A 15 -4.36 -25.89 -21.49
N GLU A 16 -3.56 -26.64 -22.26
CA GLU A 16 -3.96 -27.93 -22.84
C GLU A 16 -4.32 -28.94 -21.74
N GLU A 17 -3.52 -29.04 -20.68
CA GLU A 17 -3.82 -29.88 -19.50
C GLU A 17 -5.17 -29.51 -18.87
N ILE A 18 -5.39 -28.22 -18.58
CA ILE A 18 -6.64 -27.74 -17.97
C ILE A 18 -7.85 -28.06 -18.87
N ASN A 19 -7.73 -27.82 -20.18
CA ASN A 19 -8.80 -28.07 -21.15
C ASN A 19 -9.16 -29.57 -21.25
N ASN A 20 -8.19 -30.46 -21.00
CA ASN A 20 -8.40 -31.90 -20.99
C ASN A 20 -9.05 -32.39 -19.69
N GLU A 21 -8.77 -31.74 -18.56
CA GLU A 21 -9.29 -32.15 -17.24
C GLU A 21 -10.61 -31.48 -16.85
N SER A 22 -10.94 -30.30 -17.39
CA SER A 22 -12.14 -29.54 -17.01
C SER A 22 -12.47 -28.39 -17.96
N ARG A 23 -13.77 -28.07 -18.13
CA ARG A 23 -14.22 -26.83 -18.79
C ARG A 23 -14.19 -25.65 -17.82
N ILE A 24 -13.02 -25.29 -17.30
CA ILE A 24 -12.88 -24.09 -16.45
C ILE A 24 -12.86 -22.86 -17.36
N LEU A 25 -13.82 -21.95 -17.17
CA LEU A 25 -13.92 -20.70 -17.94
C LEU A 25 -12.89 -19.64 -17.51
N ARG A 26 -12.46 -19.66 -16.24
CA ARG A 26 -11.49 -18.72 -15.66
C ARG A 26 -10.44 -19.46 -14.87
N ALA A 27 -9.19 -19.43 -15.32
CA ALA A 27 -8.12 -20.04 -14.56
C ALA A 27 -7.74 -19.17 -13.35
N PRO A 28 -7.51 -19.77 -12.18
CA PRO A 28 -7.07 -19.03 -11.01
C PRO A 28 -5.70 -18.37 -11.22
N LEU A 29 -5.53 -17.14 -10.72
CA LEU A 29 -4.23 -16.47 -10.53
C LEU A 29 -3.17 -17.43 -9.93
N LYS A 30 -3.60 -18.29 -9.00
CA LYS A 30 -2.77 -19.28 -8.30
C LYS A 30 -2.16 -20.36 -9.21
N THR A 31 -2.70 -20.54 -10.41
CA THR A 31 -2.25 -21.51 -11.41
C THR A 31 -1.18 -20.92 -12.31
N PHE A 32 -1.44 -19.75 -12.92
CA PHE A 32 -0.55 -19.18 -13.93
C PHE A 32 0.54 -18.27 -13.38
N ALA A 33 0.30 -17.54 -12.28
CA ALA A 33 1.32 -16.67 -11.71
C ALA A 33 2.64 -17.41 -11.37
N PRO A 34 2.64 -18.61 -10.77
CA PRO A 34 3.87 -19.39 -10.54
C PRO A 34 4.64 -19.73 -11.81
N ILE A 35 3.94 -20.13 -12.88
CA ILE A 35 4.55 -20.45 -14.18
C ILE A 35 5.21 -19.19 -14.76
N ILE A 36 4.46 -18.08 -14.78
CA ILE A 36 4.96 -16.79 -15.25
C ILE A 36 6.21 -16.37 -14.47
N LEU A 37 6.17 -16.44 -13.14
CA LEU A 37 7.27 -16.01 -12.28
C LEU A 37 8.48 -16.93 -12.33
N SER A 38 8.30 -18.22 -12.67
CA SER A 38 9.42 -19.14 -12.92
C SER A 38 10.21 -18.80 -14.20
N VAL A 39 9.61 -18.05 -15.13
CA VAL A 39 10.27 -17.53 -16.34
C VAL A 39 10.66 -16.06 -16.21
N CYS A 40 9.89 -15.31 -15.44
CA CYS A 40 10.07 -13.88 -15.23
C CYS A 40 10.82 -13.63 -13.92
N THR A 41 11.96 -14.30 -13.72
CA THR A 41 12.68 -14.22 -12.44
C THR A 41 13.45 -12.90 -12.29
N ARG A 42 13.72 -12.52 -11.03
CA ARG A 42 14.55 -11.34 -10.72
C ARG A 42 15.95 -11.51 -11.27
N GLY A 43 16.45 -10.50 -12.00
CA GLY A 43 17.74 -10.53 -12.70
C GLY A 43 17.62 -11.03 -14.16
N GLU A 44 16.60 -11.82 -14.49
CA GLU A 44 16.35 -12.23 -15.88
C GLU A 44 15.50 -11.21 -16.64
N VAL A 45 14.43 -10.71 -16.01
CA VAL A 45 13.52 -9.73 -16.64
C VAL A 45 14.17 -8.36 -16.68
N PHE A 46 14.55 -7.87 -15.51
CA PHE A 46 15.27 -6.62 -15.34
C PHE A 46 16.73 -6.97 -15.09
N LYS A 47 17.60 -6.53 -16.00
CA LYS A 47 19.05 -6.54 -15.73
C LYS A 47 19.28 -5.57 -14.57
N GLU A 48 20.39 -5.72 -13.84
CA GLU A 48 20.77 -4.81 -12.73
C GLU A 48 21.08 -3.36 -13.17
N GLU A 49 20.44 -2.87 -14.23
CA GLU A 49 20.53 -1.52 -14.77
C GLU A 49 20.17 -0.48 -13.70
N SER A 50 19.31 -0.83 -12.73
CA SER A 50 19.08 -0.06 -11.51
C SER A 50 19.47 -0.85 -10.25
N ALA A 51 20.77 -1.11 -10.06
CA ALA A 51 21.30 -1.80 -8.87
C ALA A 51 20.81 -1.20 -7.54
N LEU A 52 20.52 0.10 -7.51
CA LEU A 52 20.02 0.82 -6.33
C LEU A 52 18.52 0.58 -6.04
N LEU A 53 17.73 0.14 -7.02
CA LEU A 53 16.28 -0.05 -6.93
C LEU A 53 15.82 -1.47 -7.27
N ASN A 54 16.72 -2.45 -7.40
CA ASN A 54 16.41 -3.81 -7.84
C ASN A 54 15.27 -4.50 -7.05
N ASN A 55 15.23 -4.31 -5.72
CA ASN A 55 14.12 -4.83 -4.92
C ASN A 55 12.82 -4.14 -5.32
N LEU A 56 12.81 -2.80 -5.38
CA LEU A 56 11.62 -2.06 -5.75
C LEU A 56 11.14 -2.40 -7.16
N GLU A 57 12.03 -2.47 -8.13
CA GLU A 57 11.74 -2.78 -9.52
C GLU A 57 11.02 -4.11 -9.66
N TYR A 58 11.59 -5.19 -9.13
CA TYR A 58 10.96 -6.49 -9.22
C TYR A 58 9.65 -6.58 -8.43
N ASN A 59 9.57 -5.91 -7.28
CA ASN A 59 8.39 -5.93 -6.44
C ASN A 59 7.25 -5.07 -7.04
N ALA A 60 7.55 -3.98 -7.73
CA ALA A 60 6.60 -3.21 -8.53
C ALA A 60 6.08 -4.04 -9.71
N PHE A 61 6.97 -4.75 -10.41
CA PHE A 61 6.58 -5.71 -11.44
C PHE A 61 5.61 -6.75 -10.92
N MET A 62 5.88 -7.33 -9.75
CA MET A 62 4.97 -8.28 -9.10
C MET A 62 3.58 -7.68 -8.85
N VAL A 63 3.50 -6.44 -8.36
CA VAL A 63 2.20 -5.77 -8.14
C VAL A 63 1.45 -5.57 -9.46
N PHE A 64 2.10 -4.96 -10.46
CA PHE A 64 1.48 -4.70 -11.76
C PHE A 64 1.07 -5.99 -12.47
N LEU A 65 1.91 -7.02 -12.40
CA LEU A 65 1.60 -8.33 -12.95
C LEU A 65 0.34 -8.91 -12.30
N MET A 66 0.29 -8.96 -10.97
CA MET A 66 -0.85 -9.56 -10.27
C MET A 66 -2.16 -8.81 -10.54
N GLN A 67 -2.12 -7.47 -10.57
CA GLN A 67 -3.29 -6.65 -10.94
C GLN A 67 -3.77 -6.96 -12.36
N ARG A 68 -2.85 -7.13 -13.31
CA ARG A 68 -3.18 -7.45 -14.71
C ARG A 68 -3.73 -8.85 -14.85
N LEU A 69 -3.11 -9.83 -14.20
CA LEU A 69 -3.57 -11.22 -14.21
C LEU A 69 -4.94 -11.39 -13.55
N ASP A 70 -5.27 -10.59 -12.54
CA ASP A 70 -6.61 -10.61 -11.92
C ASP A 70 -7.72 -10.20 -12.90
N ASN A 71 -7.38 -9.35 -13.86
CA ASN A 71 -8.28 -8.85 -14.90
C ASN A 71 -8.34 -9.75 -16.14
N VAL A 72 -7.53 -10.81 -16.22
CA VAL A 72 -7.64 -11.81 -17.30
C VAL A 72 -8.83 -12.72 -16.99
N ASP A 73 -9.89 -12.58 -17.79
CA ASP A 73 -11.16 -13.28 -17.64
C ASP A 73 -11.23 -14.59 -18.45
N THR A 74 -10.30 -14.78 -19.38
CA THR A 74 -10.27 -15.85 -20.35
C THR A 74 -8.92 -16.56 -20.37
N ILE A 75 -8.94 -17.89 -20.50
CA ILE A 75 -7.73 -18.71 -20.55
C ILE A 75 -7.14 -18.63 -21.96
N ASP A 76 -6.28 -17.64 -22.17
CA ASP A 76 -5.64 -17.38 -23.45
C ASP A 76 -4.16 -17.02 -23.28
N VAL A 77 -3.30 -17.69 -24.05
CA VAL A 77 -1.85 -17.51 -23.95
C VAL A 77 -1.45 -16.08 -24.30
N ASP A 78 -2.03 -15.49 -25.33
CA ASP A 78 -1.67 -14.14 -25.78
C ASP A 78 -2.08 -13.10 -24.74
N LEU A 79 -3.25 -13.24 -24.10
CA LEU A 79 -3.66 -12.37 -23.00
C LEU A 79 -2.69 -12.43 -21.81
N TYR A 80 -2.21 -13.62 -21.44
CA TYR A 80 -1.20 -13.75 -20.38
C TYR A 80 0.15 -13.13 -20.79
N ILE A 81 0.59 -13.32 -22.02
CA ILE A 81 1.82 -12.71 -22.54
C ILE A 81 1.71 -11.17 -22.56
N GLU A 82 0.58 -10.63 -23.00
CA GLU A 82 0.34 -9.18 -23.02
C GLU A 82 0.25 -8.57 -21.61
N ALA A 83 -0.32 -9.31 -20.65
CA ALA A 83 -0.31 -8.92 -19.25
C ALA A 83 1.12 -8.81 -18.70
N VAL A 84 1.99 -9.77 -19.03
CA VAL A 84 3.41 -9.76 -18.64
C VAL A 84 4.16 -8.60 -19.30
N LYS A 85 4.05 -8.45 -20.62
CA LYS A 85 4.71 -7.35 -21.36
C LYS A 85 4.29 -5.99 -20.83
N SER A 86 3.00 -5.81 -20.56
CA SER A 86 2.49 -4.57 -19.99
C SER A 86 2.99 -4.33 -18.57
N ALA A 87 3.05 -5.36 -17.72
CA ALA A 87 3.62 -5.22 -16.37
C ALA A 87 5.12 -4.84 -16.41
N ILE A 88 5.90 -5.42 -17.33
CA ILE A 88 7.31 -5.07 -17.54
C ILE A 88 7.43 -3.60 -17.94
N ARG A 89 6.71 -3.18 -18.99
CA ARG A 89 6.73 -1.80 -19.49
C ARG A 89 6.34 -0.79 -18.40
N ASP A 90 5.26 -1.06 -17.68
CA ASP A 90 4.77 -0.18 -16.63
C ASP A 90 5.78 -0.06 -15.48
N THR A 91 6.50 -1.14 -15.17
CA THR A 91 7.60 -1.15 -14.20
C THR A 91 8.75 -0.27 -14.68
N GLU A 92 9.22 -0.47 -15.91
CA GLU A 92 10.32 0.32 -16.49
C GLU A 92 10.00 1.83 -16.51
N ILE A 93 8.78 2.19 -16.94
CA ILE A 93 8.29 3.57 -16.93
C ILE A 93 8.30 4.15 -15.50
N THR A 94 7.79 3.39 -14.54
CA THR A 94 7.69 3.82 -13.14
C THR A 94 9.07 4.00 -12.51
N ILE A 95 9.97 3.02 -12.64
CA ILE A 95 11.32 3.07 -12.07
C ILE A 95 12.14 4.19 -12.71
N THR A 96 12.05 4.37 -14.03
CA THR A 96 12.70 5.50 -14.71
C THR A 96 12.16 6.85 -14.20
N GLY A 97 10.86 6.95 -13.94
CA GLY A 97 10.24 8.13 -13.33
C GLY A 97 10.80 8.43 -11.93
N ILE A 98 10.95 7.41 -11.09
CA ILE A 98 11.56 7.52 -9.75
C ILE A 98 12.99 8.00 -9.86
N GLU A 99 13.80 7.39 -10.73
CA GLU A 99 15.19 7.80 -10.93
C GLU A 99 15.32 9.23 -11.42
N ASN A 100 14.47 9.64 -12.37
CA ASN A 100 14.50 11.00 -12.91
C ASN A 100 14.06 12.03 -11.87
N ALA A 101 13.10 11.70 -11.01
CA ALA A 101 12.76 12.52 -9.85
C ALA A 101 13.94 12.60 -8.86
N ALA A 102 14.57 11.47 -8.53
CA ALA A 102 15.72 11.40 -7.63
C ALA A 102 16.93 12.20 -8.13
N LYS A 103 17.19 12.21 -9.45
CA LYS A 103 18.26 13.02 -10.08
C LYS A 103 18.09 14.53 -9.86
N LYS A 104 16.88 15.00 -9.49
CA LYS A 104 16.66 16.42 -9.13
C LYS A 104 17.01 16.74 -7.67
N ILE A 105 17.21 15.73 -6.82
CA ILE A 105 17.73 15.93 -5.47
C ILE A 105 19.20 16.34 -5.60
N LYS A 106 19.48 17.61 -5.31
CA LYS A 106 20.83 18.19 -5.48
C LYS A 106 21.83 17.64 -4.48
N ILE A 107 21.38 17.26 -3.29
CA ILE A 107 22.27 16.85 -2.21
C ILE A 107 22.48 15.33 -2.29
N PRO A 108 23.72 14.84 -2.53
CA PRO A 108 23.96 13.42 -2.74
C PRO A 108 23.48 12.55 -1.57
N LYS A 109 23.70 12.98 -0.33
CA LYS A 109 23.25 12.27 0.88
C LYS A 109 21.74 12.06 0.91
N GLN A 110 20.95 13.08 0.55
CA GLN A 110 19.50 12.97 0.44
C GLN A 110 19.07 12.03 -0.68
N ARG A 111 19.76 12.09 -1.83
CA ARG A 111 19.47 11.22 -2.97
C ARG A 111 19.73 9.75 -2.63
N ASP A 112 20.84 9.44 -1.96
CA ASP A 112 21.16 8.09 -1.52
C ASP A 112 20.17 7.58 -0.48
N ALA A 113 19.73 8.46 0.43
CA ALA A 113 18.71 8.17 1.40
C ALA A 113 17.34 7.90 0.75
N TYR A 114 16.99 8.65 -0.31
CA TYR A 114 15.80 8.39 -1.12
C TYR A 114 15.83 6.98 -1.73
N TYR A 115 16.93 6.61 -2.38
CA TYR A 115 17.07 5.27 -2.96
C TYR A 115 16.96 4.18 -1.90
N LYS A 116 17.58 4.36 -0.73
CA LYS A 116 17.42 3.42 0.39
C LYS A 116 15.97 3.29 0.83
N LEU A 117 15.26 4.40 1.09
CA LEU A 117 13.84 4.38 1.46
C LEU A 117 12.97 3.64 0.44
N MET A 118 13.20 3.92 -0.85
CA MET A 118 12.42 3.32 -1.94
C MET A 118 12.73 1.83 -2.10
N ASN A 119 13.97 1.40 -1.91
CA ASN A 119 14.42 0.03 -2.17
C ASN A 119 14.32 -0.92 -0.96
N SER A 120 14.41 -0.40 0.27
CA SER A 120 14.48 -1.22 1.49
C SER A 120 13.14 -1.35 2.23
N ASN A 121 12.05 -0.78 1.72
CA ASN A 121 10.79 -0.83 2.44
C ASN A 121 10.00 -2.09 2.11
N HIS A 122 9.86 -2.97 3.09
CA HIS A 122 9.24 -4.28 2.91
C HIS A 122 7.70 -4.30 3.08
N LEU A 123 7.09 -3.20 3.52
CA LEU A 123 5.66 -3.17 3.86
C LEU A 123 4.73 -3.01 2.66
N PHE A 124 5.22 -2.49 1.53
CA PHE A 124 4.33 -2.16 0.42
C PHE A 124 3.77 -3.41 -0.28
N ILE A 125 4.59 -4.44 -0.53
CA ILE A 125 4.14 -5.73 -1.10
C ILE A 125 3.08 -6.36 -0.21
N ALA A 126 3.36 -6.35 1.09
CA ALA A 126 2.55 -7.02 2.08
C ALA A 126 1.22 -6.29 2.34
N ASN A 127 1.09 -5.02 1.94
CA ASN A 127 -0.17 -4.29 2.04
C ASN A 127 -1.14 -4.59 0.87
N ILE A 128 -0.64 -4.98 -0.31
CA ILE A 128 -1.46 -5.28 -1.48
C ILE A 128 -2.10 -6.67 -1.36
N SER A 129 -3.43 -6.71 -1.24
CA SER A 129 -4.18 -7.94 -0.89
C SER A 129 -3.90 -9.12 -1.83
N ILE A 130 -3.88 -8.88 -3.15
CA ILE A 130 -3.68 -9.94 -4.13
C ILE A 130 -2.25 -10.50 -4.09
N VAL A 131 -1.26 -9.61 -3.96
CA VAL A 131 0.15 -10.00 -3.87
C VAL A 131 0.42 -10.70 -2.54
N ARG A 132 -0.09 -10.17 -1.43
CA ARG A 132 0.02 -10.80 -0.11
C ARG A 132 -0.59 -12.22 -0.10
N SER A 133 -1.74 -12.41 -0.75
CA SER A 133 -2.40 -13.72 -0.86
C SER A 133 -1.54 -14.72 -1.63
N TYR A 134 -0.95 -14.27 -2.75
CA TYR A 134 0.00 -15.06 -3.53
C TYR A 134 1.22 -15.43 -2.69
N VAL A 135 1.92 -14.44 -2.12
CA VAL A 135 3.15 -14.66 -1.33
C VAL A 135 2.91 -15.59 -0.15
N TRP A 136 1.80 -15.42 0.57
CA TRP A 136 1.47 -16.31 1.68
C TRP A 136 1.23 -17.76 1.22
N THR A 137 0.52 -17.94 0.10
CA THR A 137 0.31 -19.27 -0.51
C THR A 137 1.63 -19.88 -0.99
N ASP A 138 2.51 -19.06 -1.57
CA ASP A 138 3.84 -19.45 -2.05
C ASP A 138 4.71 -19.97 -0.89
N ILE A 139 4.78 -19.22 0.21
CA ILE A 139 5.50 -19.62 1.43
C ILE A 139 4.93 -20.92 2.01
N ILE A 140 3.60 -21.07 2.09
CA ILE A 140 2.98 -22.32 2.59
C ILE A 140 3.42 -23.52 1.76
N HIS A 141 3.36 -23.43 0.43
CA HIS A 141 3.80 -24.52 -0.44
C HIS A 141 5.29 -24.80 -0.30
N ALA A 142 6.12 -23.76 -0.17
CA ALA A 142 7.54 -23.91 0.03
C ALA A 142 7.89 -24.63 1.35
N LEU A 143 7.08 -24.43 2.39
CA LEU A 143 7.25 -25.09 3.70
C LEU A 143 6.69 -26.53 3.75
N CYS A 144 5.88 -26.97 2.78
CA CYS A 144 5.28 -28.33 2.77
C CYS A 144 6.29 -29.47 3.04
N PRO A 145 7.48 -29.52 2.39
CA PRO A 145 8.47 -30.57 2.66
C PRO A 145 9.01 -30.57 4.11
N TYR A 146 9.04 -29.40 4.76
CA TYR A 146 9.54 -29.23 6.12
C TYR A 146 8.52 -29.73 7.16
N TYR A 147 7.22 -29.63 6.86
CA TYR A 147 6.18 -30.28 7.65
C TYR A 147 6.22 -31.81 7.52
N ALA A 148 6.43 -32.31 6.30
CA ALA A 148 6.46 -33.76 6.02
C ALA A 148 7.64 -34.46 6.72
N THR A 149 8.78 -33.77 6.84
CA THR A 149 9.99 -34.29 7.52
C THR A 149 9.97 -34.09 9.05
N LYS A 150 8.85 -33.62 9.63
CA LYS A 150 8.69 -33.26 11.06
C LYS A 150 9.71 -32.24 11.60
N LYS A 151 10.40 -31.51 10.74
CA LYS A 151 11.31 -30.42 11.17
C LYS A 151 10.54 -29.23 11.72
N LEU A 152 9.28 -29.03 11.31
CA LEU A 152 8.40 -27.98 11.81
C LEU A 152 7.16 -28.58 12.49
N ASN A 153 6.90 -28.15 13.73
CA ASN A 153 5.73 -28.57 14.50
C ASN A 153 4.50 -27.71 14.18
N LYS A 154 3.32 -28.34 14.22
CA LYS A 154 2.06 -27.62 14.11
C LYS A 154 1.91 -26.64 15.28
N ILE A 155 1.73 -25.36 14.97
CA ILE A 155 1.53 -24.29 15.95
C ILE A 155 0.14 -23.67 15.77
N SER A 156 -0.47 -23.20 16.86
CA SER A 156 -1.74 -22.47 16.77
C SER A 156 -1.50 -21.05 16.26
N SER A 157 -2.47 -20.47 15.55
CA SER A 157 -2.34 -19.09 15.05
C SER A 157 -2.07 -18.06 16.15
N SER A 158 -2.57 -18.28 17.36
CA SER A 158 -2.34 -17.36 18.49
C SER A 158 -0.89 -17.44 18.99
N LYS A 159 -0.34 -18.65 19.16
CA LYS A 159 1.08 -18.83 19.51
C LYS A 159 2.01 -18.35 18.39
N ALA A 160 1.63 -18.60 17.14
CA ALA A 160 2.38 -18.13 15.98
C ALA A 160 2.44 -16.61 15.94
N LEU A 161 1.33 -15.93 16.21
CA LEU A 161 1.29 -14.47 16.26
C LEU A 161 2.15 -13.92 17.39
N ASP A 162 2.04 -14.47 18.60
CA ASP A 162 2.86 -14.02 19.72
C ASP A 162 4.36 -14.16 19.42
N GLY A 163 4.78 -15.32 18.88
CA GLY A 163 6.16 -15.56 18.45
C GLY A 163 6.62 -14.66 17.30
N LEU A 164 5.73 -14.30 16.38
CA LEU A 164 6.05 -13.39 15.27
C LEU A 164 6.33 -11.95 15.75
N LEU A 165 5.78 -11.57 16.91
CA LEU A 165 6.03 -10.26 17.55
C LEU A 165 7.26 -10.26 18.45
N GLU A 166 7.90 -11.41 18.69
CA GLU A 166 9.17 -11.48 19.41
C GLU A 166 10.32 -10.95 18.57
N LEU A 167 11.42 -10.63 19.25
CA LEU A 167 12.69 -10.31 18.61
C LEU A 167 13.31 -11.57 17.97
N THR A 168 14.16 -11.34 16.97
CA THR A 168 15.12 -12.33 16.47
C THR A 168 16.16 -12.67 17.53
N GLU A 169 16.91 -13.77 17.34
CA GLU A 169 17.95 -14.22 18.27
C GLU A 169 19.03 -13.16 18.53
N ASP A 170 19.35 -12.34 17.53
CA ASP A 170 20.28 -11.22 17.65
C ASP A 170 19.68 -9.98 18.35
N GLY A 171 18.36 -9.95 18.55
CA GLY A 171 17.66 -8.83 19.18
C GLY A 171 17.48 -7.58 18.31
N GLU A 172 17.95 -7.61 17.06
CA GLU A 172 18.03 -6.41 16.21
C GLU A 172 16.68 -6.00 15.62
N CYS A 173 15.80 -6.97 15.35
CA CYS A 173 14.47 -6.72 14.80
C CYS A 173 13.42 -7.71 15.30
N SER A 174 12.14 -7.47 15.01
CA SER A 174 11.11 -8.48 15.24
C SER A 174 11.16 -9.58 14.18
N ARG A 175 10.73 -10.80 14.52
CA ARG A 175 10.54 -11.88 13.55
C ARG A 175 9.58 -11.49 12.43
N LEU A 176 8.58 -10.65 12.71
CA LEU A 176 7.70 -10.06 11.69
C LEU A 176 8.49 -9.21 10.68
N GLN A 177 9.33 -8.28 11.18
CA GLN A 177 10.16 -7.44 10.33
C GLN A 177 11.11 -8.29 9.49
N ARG A 178 11.77 -9.28 10.12
CA ARG A 178 12.66 -10.21 9.44
C ARG A 178 11.98 -10.96 8.31
N VAL A 179 10.77 -11.48 8.52
CA VAL A 179 10.01 -12.15 7.46
C VAL A 179 9.66 -11.22 6.32
N LEU A 180 9.29 -9.97 6.62
CA LEU A 180 8.98 -8.99 5.59
C LEU A 180 10.23 -8.63 4.76
N ASP A 181 11.40 -8.56 5.38
CA ASP A 181 12.68 -8.41 4.67
C ASP A 181 12.99 -9.61 3.77
N ILE A 182 12.80 -10.84 4.28
CA ILE A 182 12.96 -12.08 3.48
C ILE A 182 12.01 -12.06 2.27
N ILE A 183 10.73 -11.71 2.47
CA ILE A 183 9.75 -11.56 1.40
C ILE A 183 10.23 -10.53 0.39
N THR A 184 10.67 -9.36 0.81
CA THR A 184 11.08 -8.28 -0.10
C THR A 184 12.26 -8.68 -0.98
N ASN A 185 13.19 -9.47 -0.43
CA ASN A 185 14.37 -9.96 -1.15
C ASN A 185 14.09 -11.21 -2.00
N ASN A 186 13.05 -11.99 -1.68
CA ASN A 186 12.79 -13.28 -2.30
C ASN A 186 11.36 -13.44 -2.86
N THR A 187 10.63 -12.34 -3.06
CA THR A 187 9.26 -12.37 -3.57
C THR A 187 9.22 -13.13 -4.89
N GLY A 188 8.34 -14.14 -4.98
CA GLY A 188 8.20 -14.99 -6.17
C GLY A 188 9.30 -16.04 -6.35
N LYS A 189 10.14 -16.28 -5.33
CA LYS A 189 11.22 -17.29 -5.36
C LYS A 189 11.09 -18.40 -4.31
N PHE A 190 10.05 -18.40 -3.48
CA PHE A 190 9.90 -19.41 -2.42
C PHE A 190 9.58 -20.79 -3.01
N THR A 191 8.79 -20.83 -4.08
CA THR A 191 8.63 -22.02 -4.93
C THR A 191 9.18 -21.79 -6.33
N ARG A 192 9.44 -22.89 -7.04
CA ARG A 192 9.81 -22.92 -8.46
C ARG A 192 8.91 -23.90 -9.21
N CYS A 193 8.67 -23.65 -10.49
CA CYS A 193 8.01 -24.61 -11.36
C CYS A 193 9.05 -25.44 -12.12
N ASN A 194 8.90 -26.77 -12.12
CA ASN A 194 9.70 -27.65 -12.97
C ASN A 194 9.25 -27.57 -14.44
N GLU A 195 9.86 -28.35 -15.34
CA GLU A 195 9.53 -28.32 -16.77
C GLU A 195 8.09 -28.72 -17.09
N LEU A 196 7.45 -29.46 -16.18
CA LEU A 196 6.05 -29.88 -16.25
C LEU A 196 5.10 -28.86 -15.61
N GLY A 197 5.62 -27.76 -15.05
CA GLY A 197 4.83 -26.73 -14.37
C GLY A 197 4.44 -27.08 -12.92
N GLU A 198 4.97 -28.18 -12.37
CA GLU A 198 4.70 -28.58 -10.98
C GLU A 198 5.51 -27.72 -10.00
N LYS A 199 4.91 -27.39 -8.85
CA LYS A 199 5.54 -26.52 -7.84
C LYS A 199 6.44 -27.32 -6.91
N GLU A 200 7.67 -26.87 -6.78
CA GLU A 200 8.67 -27.40 -5.85
C GLU A 200 9.08 -26.31 -4.85
N SER A 201 9.44 -26.71 -3.63
CA SER A 201 10.08 -25.79 -2.68
C SER A 201 11.45 -25.36 -3.19
N ASN A 202 11.78 -24.10 -2.96
CA ASN A 202 13.06 -23.52 -3.34
C ASN A 202 13.83 -22.93 -2.14
N LEU A 203 13.36 -23.15 -0.90
CA LEU A 203 13.90 -22.53 0.32
C LEU A 203 15.40 -22.81 0.54
N ASP A 204 15.86 -24.03 0.27
CA ASP A 204 17.26 -24.43 0.45
C ASP A 204 18.24 -23.64 -0.46
N THR A 205 17.74 -23.02 -1.53
CA THR A 205 18.56 -22.22 -2.46
C THR A 205 18.60 -20.73 -2.12
N LEU A 206 17.76 -20.28 -1.18
CA LEU A 206 17.59 -18.86 -0.85
C LEU A 206 18.59 -18.36 0.20
N GLY A 207 19.46 -19.23 0.72
CA GLY A 207 20.45 -18.87 1.74
C GLY A 207 19.83 -18.45 3.08
N LEU A 208 18.65 -19.00 3.41
CA LEU A 208 17.92 -18.72 4.65
C LEU A 208 18.51 -19.53 5.82
N THR A 209 18.58 -18.93 6.99
CA THR A 209 18.97 -19.62 8.24
C THR A 209 17.82 -20.50 8.77
N GLU A 210 18.10 -21.35 9.76
CA GLU A 210 17.03 -22.10 10.44
C GLU A 210 16.02 -21.17 11.14
N GLU A 211 16.48 -20.07 11.74
CA GLU A 211 15.62 -19.04 12.32
C GLU A 211 14.74 -18.35 11.27
N ASP A 212 15.28 -18.10 10.06
CA ASP A 212 14.50 -17.53 8.95
C ASP A 212 13.36 -18.47 8.54
N ILE A 213 13.64 -19.78 8.45
CA ILE A 213 12.64 -20.81 8.14
C ILE A 213 11.60 -20.89 9.26
N GLU A 214 12.01 -20.82 10.53
CA GLU A 214 11.09 -20.78 11.66
C GLU A 214 10.21 -19.51 11.62
N SER A 215 10.78 -18.36 11.28
CA SER A 215 10.04 -17.11 11.18
C SER A 215 9.01 -17.14 10.03
N LEU A 216 9.38 -17.71 8.88
CA LEU A 216 8.44 -17.99 7.77
C LEU A 216 7.34 -18.96 8.19
N HIS A 217 7.66 -19.97 8.99
CA HIS A 217 6.69 -20.92 9.55
C HIS A 217 5.69 -20.23 10.49
N LEU A 218 6.16 -19.37 11.39
CA LEU A 218 5.30 -18.55 12.25
C LEU A 218 4.38 -17.68 11.40
N PHE A 219 4.93 -16.94 10.43
CA PHE A 219 4.16 -16.10 9.51
C PHE A 219 3.09 -16.89 8.76
N ALA A 220 3.44 -18.05 8.21
CA ALA A 220 2.52 -18.92 7.49
C ALA A 220 1.40 -19.49 8.37
N SER A 221 1.67 -19.64 9.67
CA SER A 221 0.75 -20.22 10.66
C SER A 221 -0.22 -19.19 11.27
N VAL A 222 0.00 -17.89 11.10
CA VAL A 222 -0.95 -16.85 11.53
C VAL A 222 -2.17 -16.84 10.60
N ASN A 223 -3.37 -16.64 11.18
CA ASN A 223 -4.57 -16.42 10.40
C ASN A 223 -4.41 -15.22 9.44
N TYR A 224 -4.66 -15.46 8.15
CA TYR A 224 -4.49 -14.47 7.09
C TYR A 224 -5.12 -13.10 7.35
N LYS A 225 -6.35 -13.10 7.91
CA LYS A 225 -7.11 -11.88 8.11
C LYS A 225 -6.48 -11.05 9.22
N HIS A 226 -6.01 -11.71 10.27
CA HIS A 226 -5.27 -11.07 11.36
C HIS A 226 -3.95 -10.51 10.86
N LEU A 227 -3.18 -11.30 10.11
CA LEU A 227 -1.92 -10.87 9.51
C LEU A 227 -2.12 -9.68 8.56
N SER A 228 -3.13 -9.74 7.69
CA SER A 228 -3.52 -8.63 6.81
C SER A 228 -3.82 -7.36 7.58
N MET A 229 -4.55 -7.48 8.70
CA MET A 229 -4.91 -6.35 9.54
C MET A 229 -3.67 -5.73 10.18
N ILE A 230 -2.79 -6.55 10.76
CA ILE A 230 -1.54 -6.10 11.39
C ILE A 230 -0.65 -5.38 10.39
N ILE A 231 -0.37 -5.98 9.23
CA ILE A 231 0.51 -5.39 8.21
C ILE A 231 -0.07 -4.06 7.71
N LYS A 232 -1.39 -4.00 7.44
CA LYS A 232 -2.06 -2.75 7.06
C LYS A 232 -1.94 -1.69 8.15
N LYS A 233 -1.97 -2.08 9.42
CA LYS A 233 -1.80 -1.16 10.55
C LYS A 233 -0.37 -0.63 10.62
N ILE A 234 0.65 -1.47 10.53
CA ILE A 234 2.06 -1.02 10.47
C ILE A 234 2.26 -0.03 9.30
N TYR A 235 1.72 -0.37 8.11
CA TYR A 235 1.84 0.47 6.91
C TYR A 235 1.31 1.91 7.11
N ASN A 236 0.24 2.08 7.89
CA ASN A 236 -0.38 3.38 8.14
C ASN A 236 0.19 4.13 9.37
N SER A 237 1.11 3.50 10.10
CA SER A 237 1.53 3.97 11.42
C SER A 237 2.85 4.72 11.44
N ILE A 238 3.66 4.63 10.38
CA ILE A 238 4.89 5.41 10.28
C ILE A 238 4.53 6.80 9.78
N ASN A 239 4.58 7.75 10.72
CA ASN A 239 4.08 9.09 10.51
C ASN A 239 5.16 10.13 10.76
N ILE A 240 4.92 11.23 10.07
CA ILE A 240 5.68 12.46 10.12
C ILE A 240 4.74 13.46 10.74
N GLU A 241 5.15 14.04 11.85
CA GLU A 241 4.44 15.17 12.43
C GLU A 241 5.22 16.45 12.12
N SER A 242 4.53 17.41 11.51
CA SER A 242 5.05 18.74 11.25
C SER A 242 4.08 19.77 11.78
N THR A 243 4.62 20.72 12.54
CA THR A 243 3.90 21.91 12.98
C THR A 243 4.19 23.03 11.99
N LYS A 244 3.26 23.27 11.07
CA LYS A 244 3.36 24.39 10.12
C LYS A 244 2.31 25.43 10.47
N ASP A 245 2.76 26.65 10.74
CA ASP A 245 1.88 27.79 11.04
C ASP A 245 0.90 27.55 12.22
N GLY A 246 1.25 26.65 13.15
CA GLY A 246 0.41 26.27 14.29
C GLY A 246 -0.60 25.15 14.02
N ASP A 247 -0.72 24.67 12.79
CA ASP A 247 -1.51 23.49 12.43
C ASP A 247 -0.64 22.23 12.45
N PHE A 248 -1.20 21.18 13.06
CA PHE A 248 -0.61 19.84 13.03
C PHE A 248 -0.93 19.16 11.71
N ASP A 249 0.09 18.99 10.86
CA ASP A 249 0.00 18.17 9.66
C ASP A 249 0.66 16.80 9.91
N LYS A 250 -0.11 15.74 9.63
CA LYS A 250 0.32 14.35 9.81
C LYS A 250 0.41 13.67 8.45
N ARG A 251 1.62 13.25 8.09
CA ARG A 251 1.87 12.56 6.81
C ARG A 251 2.28 11.12 7.04
N ILE A 252 1.60 10.19 6.37
CA ILE A 252 1.95 8.77 6.37
C ILE A 252 3.06 8.55 5.33
N VAL A 253 4.27 8.23 5.76
CA VAL A 253 5.47 8.19 4.91
C VAL A 253 5.30 7.18 3.78
N LEU A 254 4.88 5.97 4.13
CA LEU A 254 4.86 4.84 3.21
C LEU A 254 3.81 5.04 2.12
N LYS A 255 2.62 5.50 2.50
CA LYS A 255 1.56 5.84 1.56
C LYS A 255 2.01 6.92 0.57
N SER A 256 2.78 7.89 1.04
CA SER A 256 3.31 8.97 0.22
C SER A 256 4.39 8.52 -0.76
N LEU A 257 5.21 7.54 -0.40
CA LEU A 257 6.29 7.02 -1.25
C LEU A 257 5.81 5.95 -2.25
N PHE A 258 4.89 5.09 -1.82
CA PHE A 258 4.44 3.92 -2.58
C PHE A 258 3.02 4.07 -3.14
N PHE A 259 2.53 5.31 -3.27
CA PHE A 259 1.19 5.61 -3.77
C PHE A 259 0.87 4.90 -5.09
N PHE A 260 1.86 4.76 -5.98
CA PHE A 260 1.73 4.16 -7.31
C PHE A 260 1.41 2.65 -7.31
N LEU A 261 1.58 1.99 -6.16
CA LEU A 261 1.27 0.57 -6.00
C LEU A 261 -0.12 0.35 -5.39
N GLU A 262 -0.75 1.39 -4.85
CA GLU A 262 -2.09 1.27 -4.26
C GLU A 262 -3.16 1.32 -5.35
N ASN A 263 -4.04 0.30 -5.40
CA ASN A 263 -5.20 0.27 -6.30
C ASN A 263 -6.15 1.48 -6.13
N SER A 264 -6.10 2.17 -4.99
CA SER A 264 -6.88 3.38 -4.72
C SER A 264 -6.25 4.66 -5.27
N SER A 265 -5.03 4.60 -5.79
CA SER A 265 -4.39 5.75 -6.42
C SER A 265 -4.94 5.89 -7.85
N ASN A 266 -5.20 7.13 -8.27
CA ASN A 266 -5.47 7.44 -9.69
C ASN A 266 -4.17 7.42 -10.53
N PHE A 267 -3.14 6.70 -10.07
CA PHE A 267 -1.86 6.63 -10.75
C PHE A 267 -1.96 5.60 -11.88
N ALA A 268 -1.55 6.02 -13.08
CA ALA A 268 -1.32 5.13 -14.20
C ALA A 268 0.05 5.48 -14.79
N PRO A 269 0.95 4.50 -15.00
CA PRO A 269 2.27 4.76 -15.59
C PRO A 269 2.14 5.00 -17.09
N ILE A 270 1.59 6.16 -17.47
CA ILE A 270 1.31 6.54 -18.87
C ILE A 270 2.62 6.70 -19.64
N ASP A 271 3.53 7.50 -19.10
CA ASP A 271 4.87 7.74 -19.64
C ASP A 271 5.83 8.18 -18.53
N VAL A 272 7.12 8.23 -18.88
CA VAL A 272 8.21 8.57 -17.94
C VAL A 272 8.09 9.98 -17.39
N ASN A 273 7.64 10.97 -18.18
CA ASN A 273 7.53 12.36 -17.75
C ASN A 273 6.38 12.56 -16.75
N TYR A 274 5.25 11.87 -16.97
CA TYR A 274 4.15 11.82 -16.04
C TYR A 274 4.59 11.21 -14.71
N CYS A 275 5.25 10.04 -14.75
CA CYS A 275 5.75 9.38 -13.56
C CYS A 275 6.77 10.26 -12.81
N GLU A 276 7.76 10.80 -13.51
CA GLU A 276 8.74 11.75 -12.94
C GLU A 276 8.04 12.92 -12.23
N SER A 277 6.96 13.46 -12.81
CA SER A 277 6.23 14.58 -12.24
C SER A 277 5.44 14.21 -10.98
N GLU A 278 4.75 13.06 -10.98
CA GLU A 278 4.06 12.55 -9.78
C GLU A 278 5.05 12.21 -8.66
N PHE A 279 6.19 11.58 -8.97
CA PHE A 279 7.23 11.27 -7.97
C PHE A 279 7.90 12.52 -7.42
N LYS A 280 8.16 13.54 -8.25
CA LYS A 280 8.63 14.85 -7.77
C LYS A 280 7.61 15.50 -6.85
N TYR A 281 6.33 15.46 -7.22
CA TYR A 281 5.26 16.01 -6.40
C TYR A 281 5.21 15.28 -5.04
N ALA A 282 5.30 13.95 -5.05
CA ALA A 282 5.31 13.15 -3.83
C ALA A 282 6.54 13.43 -2.96
N LEU A 283 7.75 13.44 -3.55
CA LEU A 283 8.99 13.75 -2.85
C LEU A 283 8.96 15.15 -2.23
N TYR A 284 8.55 16.15 -3.01
CA TYR A 284 8.51 17.53 -2.54
C TYR A 284 7.46 17.69 -1.43
N ASN A 285 6.22 17.30 -1.69
CA ASN A 285 5.13 17.58 -0.75
C ASN A 285 5.15 16.69 0.48
N ASN A 286 5.77 15.51 0.43
CA ASN A 286 5.73 14.57 1.56
C ASN A 286 7.05 14.47 2.34
N LEU A 287 8.19 14.80 1.73
CA LEU A 287 9.49 14.72 2.41
C LEU A 287 10.19 16.08 2.53
N GLN A 288 10.09 16.96 1.52
CA GLN A 288 10.87 18.21 1.51
C GLN A 288 10.11 19.48 1.95
N SER A 289 8.77 19.46 2.02
CA SER A 289 7.93 20.65 2.27
C SER A 289 7.70 20.99 3.75
N CYS A 290 8.19 20.14 4.65
CA CYS A 290 7.96 20.25 6.08
C CYS A 290 9.13 21.01 6.71
N ASP A 291 8.84 22.23 7.17
CA ASP A 291 9.84 23.24 7.57
C ASP A 291 10.38 23.00 9.00
N ASN A 292 9.62 22.31 9.85
CA ASN A 292 10.02 21.86 11.18
C ASN A 292 9.39 20.49 11.45
N TRP A 293 10.24 19.51 11.78
CA TRP A 293 9.82 18.17 12.13
C TRP A 293 10.05 17.97 13.62
N ASP A 294 8.97 17.68 14.34
CA ASP A 294 9.07 17.46 15.77
C ASP A 294 9.34 15.97 16.07
N VAL A 295 8.71 15.02 15.36
CA VAL A 295 8.94 13.57 15.60
C VAL A 295 8.60 12.68 14.37
N VAL A 296 9.44 11.66 14.11
CA VAL A 296 9.08 10.49 13.30
C VAL A 296 8.66 9.39 14.25
N ASP A 297 7.37 9.04 14.22
CA ASP A 297 6.77 8.15 15.22
C ASP A 297 5.97 7.01 14.62
N PHE A 298 5.84 5.95 15.43
CA PHE A 298 4.93 4.85 15.19
C PHE A 298 3.61 5.08 15.90
N LEU A 299 2.65 5.66 15.18
CA LEU A 299 1.40 6.16 15.74
C LEU A 299 0.21 5.26 15.41
N PHE A 300 -0.61 5.00 16.43
CA PHE A 300 -1.93 4.40 16.29
C PHE A 300 -2.97 5.25 16.97
N THR A 301 -4.16 5.29 16.37
CA THR A 301 -5.33 5.71 17.15
C THR A 301 -5.69 4.63 18.17
N ILE A 302 -6.33 5.04 19.28
CA ILE A 302 -6.83 4.11 20.30
C ILE A 302 -7.71 3.02 19.65
N GLN A 303 -8.56 3.42 18.71
CA GLN A 303 -9.46 2.51 18.00
C GLN A 303 -8.70 1.43 17.20
N GLU A 304 -7.56 1.79 16.62
CA GLU A 304 -6.73 0.83 15.89
C GLU A 304 -6.07 -0.17 16.81
N MET A 305 -5.51 0.29 17.93
CA MET A 305 -4.92 -0.60 18.92
C MET A 305 -5.98 -1.53 19.53
N LEU A 306 -7.17 -1.01 19.83
CA LEU A 306 -8.30 -1.82 20.31
C LEU A 306 -8.72 -2.89 19.29
N SER A 307 -8.67 -2.58 17.98
CA SER A 307 -8.97 -3.57 16.95
C SER A 307 -7.96 -4.71 16.90
N LEU A 308 -6.67 -4.42 17.15
CA LEU A 308 -5.61 -5.43 17.21
C LEU A 308 -5.68 -6.27 18.49
N LYS A 309 -5.99 -5.67 19.64
CA LYS A 309 -6.16 -6.36 20.93
C LYS A 309 -7.25 -7.43 20.93
N ARG A 310 -8.20 -7.37 19.99
CA ARG A 310 -9.23 -8.42 19.80
C ARG A 310 -8.67 -9.70 19.18
N ILE A 311 -7.46 -9.66 18.61
CA ILE A 311 -6.81 -10.83 18.03
C ILE A 311 -6.17 -11.66 19.15
N ASN A 312 -6.56 -12.94 19.26
CA ASN A 312 -5.95 -13.84 20.23
C ASN A 312 -4.45 -14.05 19.94
N GLY A 313 -3.61 -13.93 20.96
CA GLY A 313 -2.14 -13.98 20.85
C GLY A 313 -1.47 -12.65 20.48
N PHE A 314 -2.23 -11.57 20.32
CA PHE A 314 -1.64 -10.25 20.07
C PHE A 314 -1.19 -9.60 21.39
N SER A 315 0.07 -9.14 21.42
CA SER A 315 0.63 -8.36 22.53
C SER A 315 0.87 -6.92 22.08
N SER A 316 0.16 -5.96 22.69
CA SER A 316 0.34 -4.54 22.36
C SER A 316 1.72 -4.02 22.77
N ILE A 317 2.29 -4.57 23.84
CA ILE A 317 3.63 -4.19 24.32
C ILE A 317 4.66 -4.63 23.27
N LYS A 318 4.72 -5.93 22.97
CA LYS A 318 5.65 -6.47 21.95
C LYS A 318 5.46 -5.80 20.59
N PHE A 319 4.21 -5.56 20.19
CA PHE A 319 3.94 -4.88 18.93
C PHE A 319 4.44 -3.43 18.91
N LYS A 320 4.31 -2.67 20.00
CA LYS A 320 4.85 -1.30 20.05
C LYS A 320 6.38 -1.32 20.09
N THR A 321 6.98 -2.11 20.98
CA THR A 321 8.42 -2.09 21.24
C THR A 321 9.23 -2.84 20.20
N ASN A 322 8.86 -4.09 19.89
CA ASN A 322 9.67 -4.98 19.06
C ASN A 322 9.40 -4.75 17.57
N VAL A 323 8.16 -4.36 17.22
CA VAL A 323 7.80 -4.02 15.83
C VAL A 323 7.92 -2.51 15.66
N GLY A 324 7.06 -1.72 16.30
CA GLY A 324 6.96 -0.28 16.08
C GLY A 324 8.27 0.49 16.20
N ASP A 325 8.90 0.43 17.37
CA ASP A 325 10.12 1.20 17.64
C ASP A 325 11.28 0.75 16.75
N ASN A 326 11.43 -0.56 16.51
CA ASN A 326 12.48 -1.08 15.61
C ASN A 326 12.26 -0.69 14.14
N TYR A 327 11.01 -0.61 13.71
CA TYR A 327 10.67 -0.07 12.40
C TYR A 327 11.06 1.40 12.25
N VAL A 328 10.75 2.22 13.26
CA VAL A 328 11.13 3.63 13.28
C VAL A 328 12.65 3.76 13.27
N LYS A 329 13.37 2.98 14.09
CA LYS A 329 14.84 2.94 14.11
C LYS A 329 15.43 2.60 12.74
N THR A 330 14.78 1.72 11.97
CA THR A 330 15.25 1.29 10.65
C THR A 330 15.03 2.37 9.58
N ILE A 331 13.91 3.09 9.63
CA ILE A 331 13.54 4.06 8.59
C ILE A 331 14.11 5.45 8.87
N LYS A 332 14.16 5.88 10.13
CA LYS A 332 14.57 7.23 10.54
C LYS A 332 15.94 7.66 9.98
N PRO A 333 17.00 6.84 9.99
CA PRO A 333 18.29 7.23 9.42
C PRO A 333 18.24 7.57 7.92
N ASN A 334 17.26 7.03 7.19
CA ASN A 334 17.05 7.34 5.78
C ASN A 334 16.10 8.53 5.56
N LEU A 335 15.39 8.96 6.60
CA LEU A 335 14.58 10.19 6.58
C LEU A 335 15.41 11.41 7.02
N ASP A 336 16.29 11.27 8.02
CA ASP A 336 17.08 12.36 8.60
C ASP A 336 17.82 13.26 7.59
N PRO A 337 18.41 12.75 6.48
CA PRO A 337 19.08 13.59 5.50
C PRO A 337 18.17 14.65 4.85
N PHE A 338 16.88 14.37 4.73
CA PHE A 338 15.91 15.32 4.17
C PHE A 338 15.62 16.50 5.10
N PHE A 339 16.01 16.42 6.38
CA PHE A 339 15.69 17.43 7.40
C PHE A 339 16.88 18.31 7.74
N ILE A 340 18.08 17.74 7.82
CA ILE A 340 19.28 18.45 8.28
C ILE A 340 19.75 19.51 7.25
N GLU A 341 19.50 19.28 5.95
CA GLU A 341 20.12 20.06 4.87
C GLU A 341 19.13 20.95 4.08
N ASN A 342 17.86 21.03 4.51
CA ASN A 342 16.77 21.62 3.72
C ASN A 342 16.52 23.12 3.93
N ASN A 343 17.37 23.80 4.72
CA ASN A 343 17.15 25.19 5.17
C ASN A 343 17.12 26.29 4.08
N ASN A 344 17.16 26.00 2.76
CA ASN A 344 17.28 27.05 1.74
C ASN A 344 16.62 26.79 0.37
N GLN A 345 15.71 25.82 0.18
CA GLN A 345 15.11 25.57 -1.15
C GLN A 345 13.59 25.41 -1.13
N VAL A 346 12.85 26.53 -1.07
CA VAL A 346 11.39 26.52 -1.25
C VAL A 346 11.01 26.92 -2.68
N ARG A 347 10.47 25.97 -3.46
CA ARG A 347 9.66 26.24 -4.66
C ARG A 347 8.47 25.28 -4.68
N ARG A 348 7.25 25.81 -4.57
CA ARG A 348 6.02 25.01 -4.61
C ARG A 348 5.84 24.32 -5.98
N PHE A 349 5.63 23.01 -5.99
CA PHE A 349 5.25 22.24 -7.17
C PHE A 349 3.75 21.98 -7.19
N GLN A 350 3.08 22.35 -8.28
CA GLN A 350 1.67 22.00 -8.51
C GLN A 350 1.57 20.57 -9.03
N ARG A 351 0.52 19.84 -8.61
CA ARG A 351 0.27 18.48 -9.10
C ARG A 351 -0.05 18.51 -10.59
N PRO A 352 0.53 17.61 -11.41
CA PRO A 352 0.10 17.42 -12.79
C PRO A 352 -1.39 17.09 -12.88
N VAL A 353 -2.11 17.74 -13.79
CA VAL A 353 -3.47 17.33 -14.17
C VAL A 353 -3.33 16.33 -15.32
N ALA A 354 -3.60 15.05 -15.05
CA ALA A 354 -3.62 14.04 -16.09
C ALA A 354 -4.72 14.36 -17.12
N LYS A 355 -4.36 14.50 -18.39
CA LYS A 355 -5.33 14.41 -19.49
C LYS A 355 -5.56 12.94 -19.76
N LEU A 356 -6.73 12.40 -19.37
CA LEU A 356 -7.11 11.05 -19.76
C LEU A 356 -7.04 10.91 -21.30
N PRO A 357 -6.53 9.80 -21.85
CA PRO A 357 -6.66 9.51 -23.26
C PRO A 357 -8.16 9.48 -23.62
N LYS A 358 -8.55 10.18 -24.68
CA LYS A 358 -9.89 10.04 -25.26
C LYS A 358 -10.04 8.60 -25.72
N ILE A 359 -10.87 7.84 -25.00
CA ILE A 359 -11.33 6.53 -25.46
C ILE A 359 -12.20 6.79 -26.69
N ASN A 360 -11.67 6.52 -27.88
CA ASN A 360 -12.48 6.48 -29.10
C ASN A 360 -13.32 5.19 -29.05
N SER A 361 -14.49 5.25 -28.43
CA SER A 361 -15.51 4.22 -28.58
C SER A 361 -16.19 4.39 -29.94
N ALA A 362 -15.56 3.90 -30.99
CA ALA A 362 -16.27 3.58 -32.23
C ALA A 362 -16.87 2.18 -32.06
N VAL A 363 -18.06 2.12 -31.47
CA VAL A 363 -18.93 0.94 -31.59
C VAL A 363 -19.93 1.28 -32.69
N GLU A 364 -19.71 0.71 -33.87
CA GLU A 364 -20.71 0.65 -34.94
C GLU A 364 -21.92 -0.15 -34.44
N TYR A 365 -22.98 0.56 -34.08
CA TYR A 365 -24.29 -0.05 -33.89
C TYR A 365 -24.99 -0.13 -35.25
N LEU A 366 -25.18 -1.35 -35.73
CA LEU A 366 -26.07 -1.67 -36.84
C LEU A 366 -27.52 -1.36 -36.44
N ASN A 367 -28.13 -0.46 -37.20
CA ASN A 367 -29.53 -0.05 -37.11
C ASN A 367 -30.48 -1.17 -37.56
N THR A 368 -31.54 -1.40 -36.79
CA THR A 368 -32.84 -1.85 -37.31
C THR A 368 -33.98 -1.09 -36.61
N SER A 369 -34.46 -0.06 -37.30
CA SER A 369 -35.86 0.28 -37.61
C SER A 369 -36.99 0.12 -36.55
N THR A 370 -37.37 1.27 -35.95
CA THR A 370 -38.73 1.92 -35.85
C THR A 370 -39.99 1.19 -35.30
N PRO A 371 -41.09 1.90 -34.89
CA PRO A 371 -41.28 3.33 -34.57
C PRO A 371 -42.22 3.68 -33.35
N SER A 372 -42.17 4.97 -32.98
CA SER A 372 -43.27 5.83 -32.45
C SER A 372 -43.78 5.69 -31.01
N GLN A 373 -43.63 6.77 -30.22
CA GLN A 373 -44.76 7.68 -29.93
C GLN A 373 -44.31 9.01 -29.30
N GLU A 374 -44.99 10.07 -29.74
CA GLU A 374 -44.88 11.47 -29.36
C GLU A 374 -45.25 11.73 -27.88
N LEU A 375 -44.67 12.77 -27.27
CA LEU A 375 -45.50 13.85 -26.67
C LEU A 375 -44.72 15.17 -26.47
N LYS A 376 -45.47 16.24 -26.75
CA LYS A 376 -45.20 17.68 -26.86
C LYS A 376 -44.85 18.35 -25.51
N SER A 377 -43.87 19.28 -25.42
CA SER A 377 -43.97 20.77 -25.51
C SER A 377 -44.16 21.48 -24.14
N PRO A 378 -44.02 22.82 -23.97
CA PRO A 378 -43.00 23.80 -24.43
C PRO A 378 -42.49 24.78 -23.32
N GLN A 379 -41.63 25.71 -23.77
CA GLN A 379 -41.10 26.95 -23.16
C GLN A 379 -42.14 28.07 -22.91
N ASN A 380 -41.77 29.01 -22.01
CA ASN A 380 -41.70 30.50 -22.16
C ASN A 380 -41.97 31.19 -20.80
N GLN A 381 -41.07 32.03 -20.24
CA GLN A 381 -40.72 33.44 -20.55
C GLN A 381 -41.68 34.44 -19.86
N GLU A 382 -41.16 35.31 -18.98
CA GLU A 382 -41.31 36.79 -18.99
C GLU A 382 -40.98 37.50 -17.66
N ASP A 383 -40.46 38.72 -17.83
CA ASP A 383 -40.04 39.73 -16.86
C ASP A 383 -41.20 40.43 -16.12
N SER A 384 -40.92 41.06 -14.96
CA SER A 384 -41.29 42.46 -14.70
C SER A 384 -40.91 42.97 -13.29
N SER A 385 -40.60 44.26 -13.25
CA SER A 385 -40.14 45.10 -12.14
C SER A 385 -41.24 45.62 -11.20
N SER A 386 -40.90 45.97 -9.95
CA SER A 386 -41.29 47.27 -9.32
C SER A 386 -40.66 47.49 -7.92
N GLN A 387 -40.37 48.77 -7.62
CA GLN A 387 -39.79 49.32 -6.39
C GLN A 387 -40.83 49.57 -5.28
N SER A 388 -40.44 49.54 -4.01
CA SER A 388 -40.82 50.56 -2.99
C SER A 388 -40.00 50.47 -1.69
N THR A 389 -39.98 51.59 -0.97
CA THR A 389 -39.04 52.15 0.04
C THR A 389 -39.25 51.62 1.49
N PRO A 390 -38.38 51.95 2.47
CA PRO A 390 -38.15 51.15 3.69
C PRO A 390 -38.93 51.63 4.93
N CYS A 391 -39.27 50.68 5.81
CA CYS A 391 -39.75 50.93 7.18
C CYS A 391 -38.72 50.46 8.21
N GLN A 392 -38.36 51.34 9.15
CA GLN A 392 -37.58 51.01 10.35
C GLN A 392 -38.39 50.10 11.30
N PRO A 393 -37.74 49.13 11.99
CA PRO A 393 -38.35 48.46 13.14
C PRO A 393 -37.85 49.03 14.46
N THR A 394 -38.81 49.43 15.28
CA THR A 394 -38.68 49.81 16.70
C THR A 394 -38.26 48.59 17.53
N ILE A 395 -37.17 48.72 18.30
CA ILE A 395 -36.62 47.67 19.16
C ILE A 395 -37.50 47.54 20.43
N ALA A 396 -38.39 46.55 20.43
CA ALA A 396 -38.97 46.02 21.66
C ALA A 396 -38.05 44.89 22.19
N ARG A 397 -37.22 45.22 23.18
CA ARG A 397 -36.37 44.25 23.90
C ARG A 397 -37.29 43.32 24.71
N SER A 398 -37.63 42.17 24.13
CA SER A 398 -38.41 41.14 24.80
C SER A 398 -37.52 40.34 25.75
N SER A 399 -38.07 39.99 26.91
CA SER A 399 -37.50 39.11 27.94
C SER A 399 -36.93 37.79 27.40
N ASN A 400 -37.30 37.39 26.18
CA ASN A 400 -36.79 36.22 25.48
C ASN A 400 -35.28 36.28 25.19
N GLN A 401 -34.69 37.46 24.98
CA GLN A 401 -33.24 37.55 24.74
C GLN A 401 -32.41 37.22 25.99
N LEU A 402 -32.94 37.54 27.18
CA LEU A 402 -32.27 37.23 28.43
C LEU A 402 -32.35 35.73 28.74
N VAL A 403 -33.49 35.09 28.46
CA VAL A 403 -33.65 33.63 28.58
C VAL A 403 -32.74 32.89 27.61
N ILE A 404 -32.67 33.32 26.34
CA ILE A 404 -31.76 32.73 25.35
C ILE A 404 -30.30 32.89 25.79
N GLY A 405 -29.92 34.06 26.31
CA GLY A 405 -28.57 34.29 26.84
C GLY A 405 -28.21 33.34 27.98
N VAL A 406 -29.10 33.16 28.96
CA VAL A 406 -28.88 32.26 30.11
C VAL A 406 -28.78 30.80 29.66
N VAL A 407 -29.67 30.34 28.77
CA VAL A 407 -29.62 28.96 28.24
C VAL A 407 -28.32 28.71 27.47
N THR A 408 -27.86 29.69 26.69
CA THR A 408 -26.60 29.59 25.94
C THR A 408 -25.40 29.46 26.88
N ILE A 409 -25.36 30.26 27.96
CA ILE A 409 -24.30 30.17 28.97
C ILE A 409 -24.30 28.80 29.66
N ILE A 410 -25.47 28.30 30.06
CA ILE A 410 -25.59 26.97 30.68
C ILE A 410 -25.09 25.87 29.74
N ALA A 411 -25.45 25.91 28.46
CA ALA A 411 -24.98 24.96 27.46
C ALA A 411 -23.45 24.98 27.31
N LEU A 412 -22.85 26.17 27.28
CA LEU A 412 -21.39 26.33 27.19
C LEU A 412 -20.68 25.77 28.43
N VAL A 413 -21.22 25.98 29.64
CA VAL A 413 -20.67 25.40 30.87
C VAL A 413 -20.73 23.87 30.82
N PHE A 414 -21.86 23.28 30.39
CA PHE A 414 -21.99 21.83 30.25
C PHE A 414 -21.00 21.24 29.24
N ILE A 415 -20.83 21.88 28.08
CA ILE A 415 -19.83 21.47 27.08
C ILE A 415 -18.42 21.51 27.67
N SER A 416 -18.09 22.57 28.42
CA SER A 416 -16.78 22.72 29.04
C SER A 416 -16.52 21.63 30.10
N ILE A 417 -17.52 21.28 30.90
CA ILE A 417 -17.45 20.16 31.86
C ILE A 417 -17.23 18.83 31.13
N ILE A 418 -17.96 18.57 30.05
CA ILE A 418 -17.79 17.33 29.26
C ILE A 418 -16.37 17.24 28.70
N ILE A 419 -15.84 18.32 28.12
CA ILE A 419 -14.45 18.37 27.61
C ILE A 419 -13.45 18.13 28.73
N HIS A 420 -13.66 18.72 29.91
CA HIS A 420 -12.77 18.53 31.06
C HIS A 420 -12.79 17.08 31.57
N CYS A 421 -13.99 16.48 31.69
CA CYS A 421 -14.14 15.07 32.05
C CYS A 421 -13.50 14.13 31.02
N TYR A 422 -13.62 14.43 29.72
CA TYR A 422 -12.98 13.64 28.66
C TYR A 422 -11.45 13.70 28.75
N ARG A 423 -10.87 14.89 28.99
CA ARG A 423 -9.42 15.04 29.19
C ARG A 423 -8.94 14.33 30.45
N ALA A 424 -9.67 14.42 31.56
CA ALA A 424 -9.33 13.71 32.79
C ALA A 424 -9.37 12.18 32.60
N LEU A 425 -10.36 11.68 31.85
CA LEU A 425 -10.46 10.27 31.48
C LEU A 425 -9.30 9.84 30.57
N GLU A 426 -8.95 10.67 29.59
CA GLU A 426 -7.82 10.43 28.67
C GLU A 426 -6.48 10.32 29.42
N VAL A 427 -6.20 11.25 30.35
CA VAL A 427 -5.00 11.20 31.21
C VAL A 427 -5.01 9.96 32.11
N THR A 428 -6.17 9.60 32.68
CA THR A 428 -6.29 8.40 33.53
C THR A 428 -6.05 7.12 32.71
N ILE A 429 -6.57 7.06 31.49
CA ILE A 429 -6.37 5.95 30.56
C ILE A 429 -4.90 5.86 30.13
N LEU A 430 -4.23 7.00 29.84
CA LEU A 430 -2.81 7.04 29.51
C LEU A 430 -1.94 6.54 30.68
N ASN A 431 -2.23 6.96 31.91
CA ASN A 431 -1.51 6.49 33.11
C ASN A 431 -1.73 5.00 33.40
N LEU A 432 -2.88 4.44 32.99
CA LEU A 432 -3.17 3.00 33.05
C LEU A 432 -2.38 2.17 32.01
N PHE A 433 -1.73 2.83 31.05
CA PHE A 433 -0.89 2.19 30.03
C PHE A 433 0.62 2.39 30.25
N GLU A 434 1.03 3.09 31.33
CA GLU A 434 2.45 3.25 31.73
C GLU A 434 2.92 2.20 32.77
N TYR A 435 2.05 1.30 33.21
CA TYR A 435 2.36 0.09 34.00
C TYR A 435 1.91 -1.15 33.24
#